data_AF-W4UY83-F1
#
_entry.id   AF-W4UY83-F1
#
_cell.length_a   1.000
_cell.length_b   1.000
_cell.length_c   1.000
_cell.angle_alpha   90.00
_cell.angle_beta   90.00
_cell.angle_gamma   90.00
#
_symmetry.space_group_name_H-M   'P 1'
#
loop_
_entity.id
_entity.type
_entity.pdbx_description
1 polymer ?
#
loop_
_entity_poly.entity_id
_entity_poly.type
_entity_poly.pdbx_seq_one_letter_code
_entity_poly.pdbx_strand_id
1 'polypeptide(L)' 'MKYIEPFVRSLKKRFPDMPVEYVDERFTSVLAHRTMLEAGLKKKDRQNKALVDEISATIILQTYLESNRL' A
#
# COMPACT_ATOMS: atom_id res chain seq x y z
N MET A 1 -15.66 2.40 4.03
CA MET A 1 -14.81 3.30 4.86
C MET A 1 -15.02 3.22 6.37
N LYS A 2 -15.95 2.40 6.90
CA LYS A 2 -16.31 2.31 8.34
C LYS A 2 -15.13 2.27 9.34
N TYR A 3 -14.00 1.67 8.98
CA TYR A 3 -12.80 1.59 9.83
C TYR A 3 -11.68 2.57 9.47
N ILE A 4 -11.64 3.03 8.22
CA ILE A 4 -10.57 3.91 7.71
C ILE A 4 -10.84 5.36 8.08
N GLU A 5 -12.08 5.84 7.93
CA GLU A 5 -12.44 7.23 8.27
C GLU A 5 -12.17 7.58 9.75
N PRO A 6 -12.56 6.75 10.74
CA PRO A 6 -12.22 7.03 12.14
C PRO A 6 -10.71 7.05 12.40
N PHE A 7 -9.96 6.17 11.72
CA PHE A 7 -8.50 6.13 11.82
C PHE A 7 -7.86 7.39 11.24
N VAL A 8 -8.28 7.82 10.05
CA VAL A 8 -7.74 9.05 9.44
C VAL A 8 -8.09 10.27 10.30
N ARG A 9 -9.28 10.32 10.90
CA ARG A 9 -9.65 11.40 11.82
C ARG A 9 -8.74 11.42 13.05
N SER A 10 -8.46 10.27 13.67
CA SER A 10 -7.57 10.21 14.83
C SER A 10 -6.12 10.54 14.47
N LEU A 11 -5.66 10.12 13.28
CA LEU A 11 -4.34 10.43 12.74
C LEU A 11 -4.15 11.93 12.53
N LYS A 12 -5.09 12.58 11.82
CA LYS A 12 -5.08 14.04 11.60
C LYS A 12 -5.13 14.84 12.90
N LYS A 13 -5.88 14.36 13.90
CA LYS A 13 -5.91 15.01 15.21
C LYS A 13 -4.57 14.93 15.94
N ARG A 14 -3.84 13.82 15.78
CA ARG A 14 -2.55 13.59 16.43
C ARG A 14 -1.40 14.31 15.71
N PHE A 15 -1.49 14.44 14.39
CA PHE A 15 -0.47 15.05 13.53
C PHE A 15 -1.13 16.08 12.60
N PRO A 16 -1.48 17.28 13.12
CA PRO A 16 -2.24 18.28 12.35
C PRO A 16 -1.46 18.83 11.15
N ASP A 17 -0.14 18.90 11.23
CA ASP A 17 0.72 19.44 10.18
C ASP A 17 1.11 18.39 9.13
N MET A 18 0.73 17.12 9.32
CA MET A 18 1.03 16.05 8.38
C MET A 18 -0.14 15.88 7.40
N PRO A 19 0.06 16.16 6.09
CA PRO A 19 -0.98 15.93 5.10
C PRO A 19 -1.31 14.44 5.00
N VAL A 20 -2.59 14.11 4.82
CA VAL A 20 -3.06 12.74 4.63
C VAL A 20 -3.77 12.65 3.28
N GLU A 21 -3.17 11.92 2.37
CA GLU A 21 -3.66 11.67 1.03
C GLU A 21 -4.24 10.26 0.90
N TYR A 22 -5.34 10.13 0.16
CA TYR A 22 -5.92 8.83 -0.15
C TYR A 22 -5.42 8.36 -1.50
N VAL A 23 -4.99 7.10 -1.55
CA VAL A 23 -4.54 6.43 -2.77
C VAL A 23 -5.39 5.20 -2.97
N ASP A 24 -5.74 4.93 -4.23
CA ASP A 24 -6.50 3.74 -4.59
C ASP A 24 -5.63 2.48 -4.46
N GLU A 25 -6.02 1.57 -3.58
CA GLU A 25 -5.32 0.31 -3.31
C GLU A 25 -5.86 -0.86 -4.16
N ARG A 26 -6.79 -0.62 -5.09
CA ARG A 26 -7.32 -1.71 -5.91
C ARG A 26 -6.20 -2.42 -6.67
N PHE A 27 -6.29 -3.75 -6.68
CA PHE A 27 -5.35 -4.67 -7.35
C PHE A 27 -3.91 -4.70 -6.80
N THR A 28 -3.58 -3.98 -5.74
CA THR A 28 -2.21 -3.96 -5.18
C THR A 28 -1.73 -5.34 -4.76
N SER A 29 -2.57 -6.17 -4.13
CA SER A 29 -2.19 -7.53 -3.74
C SER A 29 -1.91 -8.43 -4.95
N VAL A 30 -2.66 -8.24 -6.05
CA VAL A 30 -2.43 -8.99 -7.30
C VAL A 30 -1.10 -8.57 -7.92
N LEU A 31 -0.83 -7.27 -7.95
CA LEU A 31 0.43 -6.74 -8.45
C LEU A 31 1.60 -7.19 -7.58
N ALA A 32 1.47 -7.15 -6.25
CA ALA A 32 2.48 -7.65 -5.31
C ALA A 32 2.82 -9.12 -5.58
N HIS A 33 1.82 -9.99 -5.70
CA HIS A 33 2.04 -11.39 -6.03
C HIS A 33 2.73 -11.58 -7.40
N ARG A 34 2.38 -10.76 -8.39
CA ARG A 34 3.04 -10.77 -9.71
C ARG A 34 4.49 -10.33 -9.61
N THR A 35 4.79 -9.24 -8.90
CA THR A 35 6.17 -8.77 -8.65
C THR A 35 7.01 -9.85 -7.98
N MET A 36 6.46 -10.56 -6.99
CA MET A 36 7.17 -11.66 -6.34
C MET A 36 7.42 -12.85 -7.27
N LEU A 37 6.49 -13.15 -8.19
CA LEU A 37 6.68 -14.17 -9.21
C LEU A 37 7.80 -13.78 -10.18
N GLU A 38 7.79 -12.55 -10.66
CA GLU A 38 8.79 -12.00 -11.59
C GLU A 38 10.18 -11.92 -10.94
N ALA A 39 10.25 -11.64 -9.63
CA ALA A 39 11.47 -11.69 -8.84
C ALA A 39 11.97 -13.12 -8.52
N GLY A 40 11.26 -14.16 -8.97
CA GLY A 40 11.70 -15.55 -8.83
C GLY A 40 11.54 -16.15 -7.43
N LEU A 41 10.73 -15.55 -6.55
CA LEU A 41 10.50 -16.08 -5.21
C LEU A 41 9.82 -17.45 -5.26
N LYS A 42 10.11 -18.34 -4.31
CA LYS A 42 9.46 -19.67 -4.25
C LYS A 42 8.01 -19.55 -3.79
N LYS A 43 7.19 -20.55 -4.10
CA LYS A 43 5.75 -20.57 -3.76
C LYS A 43 5.47 -20.28 -2.28
N LYS A 44 6.29 -20.83 -1.37
CA LYS A 44 6.17 -20.62 0.08
C LYS A 44 6.38 -19.14 0.46
N ASP A 45 7.39 -18.51 -0.12
CA ASP A 45 7.72 -17.11 0.16
C ASP A 45 6.61 -16.17 -0.38
N ARG A 46 6.02 -16.53 -1.53
CA ARG A 46 4.87 -15.82 -2.11
C ARG A 46 3.57 -15.94 -1.32
N GLN A 47 3.47 -16.91 -0.40
CA GLN A 47 2.34 -17.06 0.52
C GLN A 47 2.55 -16.29 1.83
N ASN A 48 3.73 -15.70 2.04
CA ASN A 48 3.99 -14.89 3.21
C ASN A 48 3.21 -13.58 3.13
N LYS A 49 2.10 -13.51 3.88
CA LYS A 49 1.23 -12.34 3.90
C LYS A 49 1.95 -11.06 4.29
N ALA A 50 2.88 -11.12 5.25
CA ALA A 50 3.64 -9.93 5.65
C ALA A 50 4.45 -9.35 4.50
N LEU A 51 5.05 -10.21 3.67
CA LEU A 51 5.81 -9.78 2.50
C LEU A 51 4.90 -9.23 1.39
N VAL A 52 3.71 -9.82 1.21
CA VAL A 52 2.70 -9.29 0.28
C VAL A 52 2.22 -7.91 0.71
N ASP A 53 1.94 -7.72 2.00
CA ASP A 53 1.47 -6.45 2.56
C ASP A 53 2.56 -5.36 2.44
N GLU A 54 3.83 -5.70 2.65
CA GLU A 54 4.97 -4.79 2.48
C GLU A 54 5.15 -4.32 1.02
N ILE A 55 5.10 -5.26 0.07
CA ILE A 55 5.19 -4.92 -1.36
C ILE A 55 3.97 -4.10 -1.78
N SER A 56 2.78 -4.43 -1.26
CA SER A 56 1.55 -3.66 -1.53
C SER A 56 1.68 -2.22 -1.05
N ALA A 57 2.20 -1.99 0.17
CA ALA A 57 2.46 -0.65 0.69
C ALA A 57 3.45 0.14 -0.18
N THR A 58 4.48 -0.55 -0.70
CA THR A 58 5.45 0.05 -1.63
C THR A 58 4.80 0.47 -2.95
N ILE A 59 3.93 -0.37 -3.51
CA ILE A 59 3.16 -0.08 -4.73
C ILE A 59 2.22 1.11 -4.53
N ILE A 60 1.56 1.23 -3.37
CA ILE A 60 0.71 2.37 -3.05
C ILE A 60 1.54 3.66 -3.06
N LEU A 61 2.71 3.64 -2.43
CA LEU A 61 3.62 4.79 -2.42
C LEU A 61 4.10 5.13 -3.84
N GLN A 62 4.48 4.14 -4.64
CA GLN A 62 4.90 4.35 -6.03
C GLN A 62 3.78 4.99 -6.85
N THR A 63 2.55 4.47 -6.75
CA THR A 63 1.37 5.03 -7.42
C THR A 63 1.17 6.50 -7.07
N TYR A 64 1.28 6.85 -5.79
CA TYR A 64 1.16 8.24 -5.35
C TYR A 64 2.26 9.12 -5.95
N LEU A 65 3.52 8.69 -5.89
CA LEU A 65 4.64 9.48 -6.41
C LEU A 65 4.55 9.67 -7.93
N GLU A 66 4.12 8.64 -8.66
CA GLU A 66 3.91 8.71 -10.11
C GLU A 66 2.75 9.65 -10.47
N SER A 67 1.65 9.62 -9.71
CA SER A 67 0.51 10.52 -9.94
C SER A 67 0.84 12.01 -9.72
N ASN A 68 1.88 12.31 -8.92
CA ASN A 68 2.35 13.66 -8.65
C ASN A 68 3.51 14.09 -9.55
N ARG A 69 3.95 13.23 -10.47
CA ARG A 69 5.05 13.53 -11.39
C ARG A 69 4.46 14.29 -12.58
N LEU A 70 4.66 15.62 -12.58
CA LEU A 70 4.32 16.55 -13.67
C LEU A 70 4.89 16.11 -15.02
#